data_AF-A0A1H9WYY1-F1
#
_entry.id   AF-A0A1H9WYY1-F1
#
_cell.length_a   1.000
_cell.length_b   1.000
_cell.length_c   1.000
_cell.angle_alpha   90.00
_cell.angle_beta   90.00
_cell.angle_gamma   90.00
#
_symmetry.space_group_name_H-M   'P 1'
#
loop_
_entity.id
_entity.type
_entity.pdbx_description
1 polymer ?
#
loop_
_entity_poly.entity_id
_entity_poly.type
_entity_poly.pdbx_seq_one_letter_code
_entity_poly.pdbx_strand_id
1 'polypeptide(L)'
;MTRYGRAMTSDPRAALVTLTSALERHLEASASKRGEDDPAVVAAYEDLADAFEAYDDALLEAYGEMTPLTVYEEDEIDDHYEDEDGDEGLYSGLDDEEYDTDEDSDEGPDEDSEDSEDDLEDGDDIAEADGDRSRR
;
A
#
# COMPACT_ATOMS: atom_id res chain seq x y z
N MET A 1 12.10 17.87 -37.66
CA MET A 1 12.25 16.48 -37.19
C MET A 1 11.97 16.48 -35.70
N THR A 2 10.74 16.10 -35.37
CA THR A 2 10.19 16.00 -34.02
C THR A 2 11.15 15.23 -33.13
N ARG A 3 11.72 15.90 -32.11
CA ARG A 3 12.21 15.16 -30.95
C ARG A 3 10.95 14.65 -30.29
N TYR A 4 10.59 13.40 -30.56
CA TYR A 4 9.80 12.63 -29.62
C TYR A 4 10.64 12.65 -28.34
N GLY A 5 10.25 13.55 -27.44
CA GLY A 5 10.83 13.65 -26.11
C GLY A 5 10.71 12.25 -25.55
N ARG A 6 11.87 11.66 -25.31
CA ARG A 6 12.09 10.34 -24.74
C ARG A 6 10.94 10.06 -23.76
N ALA A 7 10.06 9.11 -24.10
CA ALA A 7 9.53 8.21 -23.09
C ALA A 7 10.80 7.60 -22.48
N MET A 8 11.33 8.30 -21.48
CA MET A 8 12.44 7.84 -20.66
C MET A 8 11.80 6.71 -19.93
N THR A 9 12.02 5.47 -20.38
CA THR A 9 11.82 4.26 -19.57
C THR A 9 12.00 4.65 -18.11
N SER A 10 10.88 4.81 -17.42
CA SER A 10 10.87 5.49 -16.13
C SER A 10 11.50 4.50 -15.17
N ASP A 11 12.70 4.79 -14.68
CA ASP A 11 13.37 3.88 -13.74
C ASP A 11 12.50 3.80 -12.47
N PRO A 12 11.90 2.64 -12.15
CA PRO A 12 11.01 2.51 -11.01
C PRO A 12 11.70 2.89 -9.70
N ARG A 13 13.02 2.68 -9.61
CA ARG A 13 13.80 3.11 -8.43
C ARG A 13 13.87 4.62 -8.31
N ALA A 14 14.09 5.33 -9.42
CA ALA A 14 14.12 6.78 -9.42
C ALA A 14 12.74 7.39 -9.12
N ALA A 15 11.68 6.80 -9.68
CA ALA A 15 10.30 7.21 -9.40
C ALA A 15 9.95 6.95 -7.92
N LEU A 16 10.33 5.80 -7.35
CA LEU A 16 10.11 5.49 -5.93
C LEU A 16 10.80 6.47 -4.98
N VAL A 17 12.02 6.92 -5.30
CA VAL A 17 12.72 7.95 -4.50
C VAL A 17 11.97 9.29 -4.55
N THR A 18 11.44 9.65 -5.72
CA THR A 18 10.60 10.85 -5.88
C THR A 18 9.31 10.73 -5.06
N LEU A 19 8.60 9.59 -5.16
CA LEU A 19 7.40 9.30 -4.37
C LEU A 19 7.66 9.37 -2.86
N THR A 20 8.76 8.77 -2.39
CA THR A 20 9.15 8.83 -0.98
C THR A 20 9.38 10.26 -0.51
N SER A 21 10.07 11.07 -1.34
CA SER A 21 10.30 12.49 -1.03
C SER A 21 9.00 13.30 -1.02
N ALA A 22 8.05 12.99 -1.90
CA ALA A 22 6.74 13.63 -1.94
C ALA A 22 5.90 13.26 -0.69
N LEU A 23 5.94 12.00 -0.25
CA LEU A 23 5.29 11.55 0.99
C LEU A 23 5.83 12.31 2.22
N GLU A 24 7.15 12.47 2.31
CA GLU A 24 7.79 13.22 3.39
C GLU A 24 7.37 14.70 3.39
N ARG A 25 7.34 15.33 2.21
CA ARG A 25 6.91 16.72 2.02
C ARG A 25 5.43 16.91 2.36
N HIS A 26 4.57 15.99 1.93
CA HIS A 26 3.15 15.99 2.28
C HIS A 26 2.93 15.85 3.79
N LEU A 27 3.70 14.97 4.45
CA LEU A 27 3.67 14.83 5.91
C LEU A 27 4.12 16.12 6.62
N GLU A 28 5.20 16.76 6.17
CA GLU A 28 5.69 18.03 6.72
C GLU A 28 4.64 19.14 6.58
N ALA A 29 4.03 19.28 5.40
CA ALA A 29 2.97 20.25 5.15
C ALA A 29 1.76 19.97 6.07
N SER A 30 1.33 18.71 6.16
CA SER A 30 0.22 18.28 7.02
C SER A 30 0.48 18.59 8.50
N ALA A 31 1.70 18.34 8.98
CA ALA A 31 2.09 18.59 10.36
C ALA A 31 2.20 20.09 10.69
N SER A 32 2.44 20.93 9.69
CA SER A 32 2.58 22.39 9.85
C SER A 32 1.34 23.19 9.46
N LYS A 33 0.24 22.51 9.11
CA LYS A 33 -0.98 23.12 8.55
C LYS A 33 -1.58 24.21 9.44
N ARG A 34 -2.02 25.29 8.81
CA ARG A 34 -2.63 26.46 9.45
C ARG A 34 -4.06 26.65 8.94
N GLY A 35 -4.98 25.89 9.51
CA GLY A 35 -6.39 25.93 9.13
C GLY A 35 -6.85 24.62 8.50
N GLU A 36 -8.09 24.61 8.03
CA GLU A 36 -8.72 23.45 7.40
C GLU A 36 -8.21 23.27 5.97
N ASP A 37 -8.15 24.37 5.19
CA ASP A 37 -7.67 24.42 3.80
C ASP A 37 -6.31 25.14 3.71
N ASP A 38 -5.25 24.53 4.22
CA ASP A 38 -3.91 25.09 4.04
C ASP A 38 -3.43 24.85 2.59
N PRO A 39 -3.16 25.91 1.80
CA PRO A 39 -2.74 25.76 0.41
C PRO A 39 -1.40 25.02 0.26
N ALA A 40 -0.56 25.00 1.30
CA ALA A 40 0.67 24.21 1.27
C ALA A 40 0.39 22.70 1.35
N VAL A 41 -0.68 22.29 2.04
CA VAL A 41 -1.10 20.89 2.11
C VAL A 41 -1.72 20.47 0.79
N VAL A 42 -2.60 21.28 0.21
CA VAL A 42 -3.22 21.02 -1.08
C VAL A 42 -2.17 20.84 -2.18
N ALA A 43 -1.22 21.78 -2.28
CA ALA A 43 -0.14 21.65 -3.27
C ALA A 43 0.74 20.41 -3.02
N ALA A 44 1.02 20.06 -1.77
CA ALA A 44 1.79 18.86 -1.46
C ALA A 44 1.01 17.56 -1.71
N TYR A 45 -0.32 17.59 -1.66
CA TYR A 45 -1.18 16.49 -2.04
C TYR A 45 -1.16 16.26 -3.55
N GLU A 46 -1.30 17.33 -4.35
CA GLU A 46 -1.17 17.28 -5.81
C GLU A 46 0.22 16.75 -6.23
N ASP A 47 1.29 17.30 -5.65
CA ASP A 47 2.67 16.85 -5.90
C ASP A 47 2.85 15.34 -5.57
N LEU A 48 2.16 14.84 -4.53
CA LEU A 48 2.20 13.45 -4.12
C LEU A 48 1.43 12.54 -5.08
N ALA A 49 0.24 12.96 -5.53
CA ALA A 49 -0.56 12.24 -6.52
C ALA A 49 0.23 12.04 -7.82
N ASP A 50 0.80 13.11 -8.37
CA ASP A 50 1.62 13.07 -9.58
C ASP A 50 2.82 12.12 -9.43
N ALA A 51 3.50 12.17 -8.26
CA ALA A 51 4.65 11.32 -8.00
C ALA A 51 4.28 9.84 -7.86
N PHE A 52 3.09 9.55 -7.34
CA PHE A 52 2.57 8.19 -7.23
C PHE A 52 2.21 7.63 -8.60
N GLU A 53 1.47 8.36 -9.43
CA GLU A 53 1.13 7.93 -10.80
C GLU A 53 2.39 7.65 -11.63
N ALA A 54 3.40 8.53 -11.53
CA ALA A 54 4.67 8.33 -12.23
C ALA A 54 5.42 7.06 -11.76
N TYR A 55 5.27 6.66 -10.50
CA TYR A 55 5.84 5.42 -9.97
C TYR A 55 5.05 4.19 -10.44
N ASP A 56 3.72 4.28 -10.43
CA ASP A 56 2.83 3.20 -10.86
C ASP A 56 3.00 2.91 -12.36
N ASP A 57 3.07 3.96 -13.19
CA ASP A 57 3.39 3.87 -14.61
C ASP A 57 4.77 3.23 -14.84
N ALA A 58 5.77 3.61 -14.03
CA ALA A 58 7.12 3.05 -14.12
C ALA A 58 7.13 1.55 -13.78
N LEU A 59 6.39 1.13 -12.75
CA LEU A 59 6.22 -0.28 -12.39
C LEU A 59 5.53 -1.06 -13.51
N LEU A 60 4.48 -0.51 -14.10
CA LEU A 60 3.76 -1.13 -15.20
C LEU A 60 4.66 -1.32 -16.42
N GLU A 61 5.44 -0.30 -16.78
CA GLU A 61 6.36 -0.38 -17.91
C GLU A 61 7.48 -1.40 -17.67
N ALA A 62 8.06 -1.40 -16.47
CA ALA A 62 9.23 -2.22 -16.16
C ALA A 62 8.91 -3.69 -15.85
N TYR A 63 7.77 -3.95 -15.19
CA TYR A 63 7.43 -5.26 -14.65
C TYR A 63 6.04 -5.76 -15.05
N GLY A 64 5.18 -4.92 -15.64
CA GLY A 64 3.80 -5.28 -15.95
C GLY A 64 2.90 -5.36 -14.72
N GLU A 65 3.30 -4.73 -13.62
CA GLU A 65 2.61 -4.75 -12.32
C GLU A 65 2.07 -3.35 -12.00
N MET A 66 0.95 -3.30 -11.29
CA MET A 66 0.34 -2.07 -10.75
C MET A 66 0.27 -2.16 -9.24
N THR A 67 0.30 -1.03 -8.56
CA THR A 67 0.06 -0.97 -7.12
C THR A 67 -1.44 -1.13 -6.81
N PRO A 68 -1.80 -1.62 -5.61
CA PRO A 68 -3.21 -1.73 -5.20
C PRO A 68 -3.79 -0.39 -4.72
N LEU A 69 -3.11 0.73 -4.95
CA LEU A 69 -3.51 2.07 -4.52
C LEU A 69 -4.09 2.86 -5.70
N THR A 70 -4.92 3.85 -5.42
CA THR A 70 -5.52 4.72 -6.44
C THR A 70 -5.59 6.14 -5.88
N VAL A 71 -5.33 7.12 -6.75
CA VAL A 71 -5.51 8.53 -6.45
C VAL A 71 -6.98 8.86 -6.69
N TYR A 72 -7.62 9.51 -5.73
CA TYR A 72 -8.95 10.08 -5.91
C TYR A 72 -8.82 11.52 -6.39
N GLU A 73 -9.43 11.83 -7.53
CA GLU A 73 -9.58 13.21 -7.98
C GLU A 73 -10.67 13.89 -7.14
N GLU A 74 -10.40 15.08 -6.61
CA GLU A 74 -11.33 15.80 -5.71
C GLU A 74 -12.67 16.14 -6.39
N ASP A 75 -12.69 16.13 -7.73
CA ASP A 75 -13.87 16.35 -8.57
C ASP A 75 -14.84 15.14 -8.61
N GLU A 76 -14.43 13.95 -8.13
CA GLU A 76 -15.32 12.78 -8.01
C GLU A 76 -16.13 12.80 -6.71
N ILE A 77 -15.86 13.74 -5.81
CA ILE A 77 -16.71 14.04 -4.66
C ILE A 77 -17.81 15.02 -5.10
N ASP A 78 -18.56 14.64 -6.15
CA ASP A 78 -19.87 15.25 -6.42
C ASP A 78 -20.86 14.67 -5.42
N ASP A 79 -21.64 15.55 -4.82
CA ASP A 79 -22.54 15.33 -3.69
C ASP A 79 -23.76 14.46 -4.04
N HIS A 80 -23.59 13.37 -4.78
CA HIS A 80 -24.67 12.47 -5.17
C HIS A 80 -25.08 11.55 -4.01
N TYR A 81 -25.39 12.17 -2.88
CA TYR A 81 -26.46 11.68 -2.03
C TYR A 81 -27.75 11.84 -2.84
N GLU A 82 -28.06 10.87 -3.70
CA GLU A 82 -29.46 10.66 -4.06
C GLU A 82 -30.20 10.44 -2.75
N ASP A 83 -31.04 11.41 -2.37
CA ASP A 83 -32.19 11.18 -1.51
C ASP A 83 -33.02 10.07 -2.19
N GLU A 84 -32.69 8.80 -1.93
CA GLU A 84 -33.58 7.67 -2.19
C GLU A 84 -34.56 7.59 -1.00
N ASP A 85 -35.33 8.67 -0.83
CA ASP A 85 -36.57 8.65 -0.08
C ASP A 85 -37.63 7.95 -0.93
N GLY A 86 -37.67 6.62 -0.84
CA GLY A 86 -38.91 5.87 -0.94
C GLY A 86 -38.90 4.65 -1.87
N ASP A 87 -38.70 3.46 -1.32
CA ASP A 87 -39.83 2.55 -1.17
C ASP A 87 -39.59 1.51 -0.06
N GLU A 88 -40.63 1.35 0.74
CA GLU A 88 -40.73 0.52 1.92
C GLU A 88 -41.07 -0.92 1.51
N GLY A 89 -40.09 -1.82 1.57
CA GLY A 89 -40.29 -3.21 1.95
C GLY A 89 -40.96 -4.16 0.95
N LEU A 90 -40.22 -5.19 0.54
CA LEU A 90 -40.67 -6.59 0.62
C LEU A 90 -39.49 -7.54 0.41
N TYR A 91 -38.73 -7.84 1.47
CA TYR A 91 -37.83 -9.00 1.45
C TYR A 91 -38.66 -10.28 1.66
N SER A 92 -39.40 -10.70 0.64
CA SER A 92 -39.98 -12.06 0.57
C SER A 92 -39.00 -12.98 -0.16
N GLY A 93 -37.87 -13.26 0.49
CA GLY A 93 -36.81 -14.11 -0.03
C GLY A 93 -36.42 -15.24 0.92
N LEU A 94 -37.32 -15.65 1.82
CA LEU A 94 -37.23 -16.96 2.46
C LEU A 94 -37.85 -17.97 1.49
N ASP A 95 -37.07 -18.35 0.48
CA ASP A 95 -37.28 -19.61 -0.21
C ASP A 95 -36.38 -20.63 0.49
N ASP A 96 -37.03 -21.42 1.34
CA ASP A 96 -36.47 -22.48 2.15
C ASP A 96 -36.33 -23.71 1.23
N GLU A 97 -35.32 -23.71 0.37
CA GLU A 97 -34.99 -24.86 -0.47
C GLU A 97 -33.96 -25.72 0.30
N GLU A 98 -34.48 -26.81 0.86
CA GLU A 98 -33.80 -27.87 1.60
C GLU A 98 -32.52 -28.37 0.89
N TYR A 99 -31.35 -28.05 1.45
CA TYR A 99 -30.07 -28.62 0.98
C TYR A 99 -29.96 -30.07 1.45
N ASP A 100 -30.26 -31.01 0.55
CA ASP A 100 -30.01 -32.45 0.73
C ASP A 100 -28.49 -32.67 0.90
N THR A 101 -28.06 -32.94 2.14
CA THR A 101 -26.66 -33.17 2.49
C THR A 101 -26.36 -34.66 2.30
N ASP A 102 -26.09 -35.05 1.07
CA ASP A 102 -25.40 -36.30 0.75
C ASP A 102 -23.96 -35.98 0.33
N GLU A 103 -23.06 -35.87 1.30
CA GLU A 103 -21.62 -36.01 1.05
C GLU A 103 -21.05 -37.08 1.99
N ASP A 104 -21.20 -38.33 1.55
CA ASP A 104 -20.25 -39.39 1.87
C ASP A 104 -18.87 -38.96 1.33
N SER A 105 -18.04 -38.35 2.18
CA SER A 105 -16.60 -38.29 1.97
C SER A 105 -15.87 -39.01 3.10
N ASP A 106 -15.54 -40.24 2.75
CA ASP A 106 -14.67 -41.24 3.35
C ASP A 106 -13.28 -40.67 3.69
N GLU A 107 -12.89 -40.81 4.97
CA GLU A 107 -11.56 -41.25 5.49
C GLU A 107 -10.28 -40.67 4.82
N GLY A 108 -9.53 -39.73 5.44
CA GLY A 108 -8.54 -39.93 6.52
C GLY A 108 -7.10 -39.66 6.01
N PRO A 109 -6.00 -39.82 6.79
CA PRO A 109 -5.73 -39.45 8.19
C PRO A 109 -4.66 -38.33 8.32
N ASP A 110 -4.42 -37.91 9.56
CA ASP A 110 -3.36 -37.03 10.05
C ASP A 110 -1.94 -37.48 9.62
N GLU A 111 -1.12 -36.53 9.15
CA GLU A 111 0.34 -36.71 9.00
C GLU A 111 1.02 -35.65 9.87
N ASP A 112 1.24 -36.01 11.13
CA ASP A 112 2.24 -35.42 12.01
C ASP A 112 3.60 -35.44 11.30
N SER A 113 4.09 -34.26 10.89
CA SER A 113 5.51 -34.09 10.56
C SER A 113 6.17 -33.35 11.72
N GLU A 114 6.60 -34.16 12.67
CA GLU A 114 7.55 -33.77 13.71
C GLU A 114 8.94 -33.60 13.09
N ASP A 115 9.74 -32.75 13.73
CA ASP A 115 11.20 -32.76 13.72
C ASP A 115 11.93 -31.99 12.60
N SER A 116 12.45 -30.82 12.96
CA SER A 116 13.89 -30.51 12.90
C SER A 116 14.16 -29.22 13.67
N GLU A 117 14.57 -29.35 14.93
CA GLU A 117 15.15 -28.28 15.73
C GLU A 117 16.57 -28.00 15.18
N ASP A 118 16.75 -26.92 14.40
CA ASP A 118 18.10 -26.48 14.02
C ASP A 118 18.69 -25.64 15.18
N ASP A 119 19.54 -26.34 15.91
CA ASP A 119 20.33 -25.94 17.06
C ASP A 119 21.40 -24.91 16.65
N LEU A 120 21.09 -23.62 16.73
CA LEU A 120 22.10 -22.56 16.61
C LEU A 120 22.77 -22.33 17.97
N GLU A 121 23.70 -23.22 18.32
CA GLU A 121 24.63 -23.04 19.44
C GLU A 121 25.90 -22.27 19.03
N ASP A 122 26.33 -21.42 19.97
CA ASP A 122 27.61 -20.70 20.09
C ASP A 122 27.91 -19.60 19.05
N GLY A 123 28.09 -18.33 19.42
CA GLY A 123 28.80 -17.86 20.60
C GLY A 123 30.08 -17.17 20.12
N ASP A 124 30.05 -15.85 19.97
CA ASP A 124 31.28 -15.07 20.09
C ASP A 124 30.96 -13.66 20.61
N ASP A 125 31.35 -13.46 21.86
CA ASP A 125 31.38 -12.22 22.60
C ASP A 125 32.38 -11.24 21.96
N ILE A 126 31.92 -10.19 21.28
CA ILE A 126 32.77 -9.02 21.01
C ILE A 126 32.66 -7.99 22.13
N ALA A 127 33.20 -8.35 23.30
CA ALA A 127 33.45 -7.42 24.39
C ALA A 127 34.88 -6.86 24.29
N GLU A 128 35.17 -6.01 23.31
CA GLU A 128 36.40 -5.22 23.30
C GLU A 128 36.15 -3.89 24.03
N ALA A 129 36.21 -3.99 25.36
CA ALA A 129 36.42 -2.86 26.24
C ALA A 129 37.92 -2.63 26.41
N ASP A 130 38.51 -1.76 25.60
CA ASP A 130 39.79 -1.13 25.91
C ASP A 130 39.59 0.36 26.09
N GLY A 131 39.46 0.76 27.36
CA GLY A 131 39.70 2.13 27.76
C GLY A 131 41.14 2.24 28.22
N ASP A 132 41.95 3.12 27.61
CA ASP A 132 42.91 3.92 28.40
C ASP A 132 43.52 5.11 27.64
N ARG A 133 43.25 6.30 28.18
CA ARG A 133 44.21 7.38 28.50
C ARG A 133 45.28 7.77 27.46
N SER A 134 45.06 8.94 26.86
CA SER A 134 46.00 10.07 26.82
C SER A 134 45.22 11.30 26.32
N ARG A 135 44.89 12.33 27.10
CA ARG A 135 45.78 13.26 27.82
C ARG A 135 47.11 13.48 27.09
N ARG A 136 47.07 14.29 26.04
CA ARG A 136 48.06 15.37 25.87
C ARG A 136 47.48 16.52 25.07
#